data_AF-A0A836XEV3-F1
#
_entry.id   AF-A0A836XEV3-F1
#
_cell.length_a   1.000
_cell.length_b   1.000
_cell.length_c   1.000
_cell.angle_alpha   90.00
_cell.angle_beta   90.00
_cell.angle_gamma   90.00
#
_symmetry.space_group_name_H-M   'P 1'
#
loop_
_entity.id
_entity.type
_entity.pdbx_description
1 polymer ?
#
loop_
_entity_poly.entity_id
_entity_poly.type
_entity_poly.pdbx_seq_one_letter_code
_entity_poly.pdbx_strand_id
1 'polypeptide(L)' 'MKKGRPSRAPKKLKDGYYMSITLKNTVKPIRIMRETIKELNHAKEKFKNHNFQYIGRVENHFWIDGIHKGKQTT' A
#
# COMPACT_ATOMS: atom_id res chain seq x y z
N MET A 1 -25.71 19.78 -8.00
CA MET A 1 -24.80 19.52 -9.14
C MET A 1 -25.04 18.11 -9.65
N LYS A 2 -25.45 17.92 -10.92
CA LYS A 2 -25.61 16.57 -11.50
C LYS A 2 -24.22 15.98 -11.74
N LYS A 3 -23.90 14.87 -11.06
CA LYS A 3 -22.63 14.15 -11.22
C LYS A 3 -22.62 13.47 -12.60
N GLY A 4 -21.66 13.84 -13.45
CA GLY A 4 -21.48 13.20 -14.77
C GLY A 4 -21.09 11.72 -14.65
N ARG A 5 -20.92 11.04 -15.80
CA ARG A 5 -20.53 9.62 -15.84
C ARG A 5 -19.21 9.42 -15.07
N PRO A 6 -19.13 8.49 -14.11
CA PRO A 6 -17.90 8.22 -13.40
C PRO A 6 -16.83 7.65 -14.33
N SER A 7 -15.57 8.00 -14.08
CA SER A 7 -14.43 7.44 -14.82
C SER A 7 -14.32 5.92 -14.60
N ARG A 8 -13.97 5.20 -15.67
CA ARG A 8 -13.68 3.75 -15.63
C ARG A 8 -12.21 3.44 -15.45
N ALA A 9 -11.33 4.46 -15.46
CA ALA A 9 -9.91 4.26 -15.31
C ALA A 9 -9.60 3.67 -13.92
N PRO A 10 -8.68 2.70 -13.82
CA PRO A 10 -8.24 2.16 -12.54
C PRO A 10 -7.63 3.28 -11.68
N LYS A 11 -7.91 3.24 -10.39
CA LYS A 11 -7.41 4.24 -9.44
C LYS A 11 -5.96 3.93 -9.11
N LYS A 12 -5.08 4.88 -9.37
CA LYS A 12 -3.66 4.79 -9.00
C LYS A 12 -3.49 4.88 -7.48
N LEU A 13 -2.38 4.35 -6.99
CA LEU A 13 -2.02 4.44 -5.58
C LEU A 13 -1.54 5.85 -5.23
N LYS A 14 -1.75 6.24 -3.98
CA LYS A 14 -1.21 7.49 -3.43
C LYS A 14 0.28 7.32 -3.13
N ASP A 15 0.98 8.44 -3.02
CA ASP A 15 2.38 8.42 -2.64
C ASP A 15 2.55 8.04 -1.17
N GLY A 16 3.49 7.14 -0.89
CA GLY A 16 3.74 6.64 0.47
C GLY A 16 4.23 5.20 0.50
N TYR A 17 4.31 4.66 1.71
CA TYR A 17 4.85 3.34 2.02
C TYR A 17 3.71 2.32 2.12
N TYR A 18 3.81 1.24 1.37
CA TYR A 18 2.81 0.18 1.35
C TYR A 18 3.34 -1.09 2.00
N MET A 19 2.46 -1.72 2.79
CA MET A 19 2.71 -3.00 3.44
C MET A 19 1.49 -3.92 3.31
N SER A 20 1.75 -5.21 3.31
CA SER A 20 0.78 -6.29 3.34
C SER A 20 0.81 -6.92 4.73
N ILE A 21 -0.36 -7.12 5.35
CA ILE A 21 -0.49 -7.78 6.64
C ILE A 21 -1.54 -8.88 6.52
N THR A 22 -1.17 -10.09 6.92
CA THR A 22 -2.13 -11.19 7.10
C THR A 22 -2.35 -11.44 8.58
N LEU A 23 -3.60 -11.32 9.03
CA LEU A 23 -3.97 -11.58 10.42
C LEU A 23 -4.03 -13.09 10.68
N LYS A 24 -3.90 -13.47 11.96
CA LYS A 24 -4.12 -14.86 12.36
C LYS A 24 -5.59 -15.20 12.04
N ASN A 25 -5.80 -16.28 11.30
CA ASN A 25 -7.11 -16.78 10.83
C ASN A 25 -7.74 -16.08 9.62
N THR A 26 -7.02 -15.20 8.94
CA THR A 26 -7.49 -14.64 7.65
C THR A 26 -6.67 -15.18 6.49
N VAL A 27 -7.33 -15.65 5.44
CA VAL A 27 -6.64 -16.13 4.22
C VAL A 27 -6.16 -14.95 3.36
N LYS A 28 -6.89 -13.83 3.38
CA LYS A 28 -6.61 -12.69 2.50
C LYS A 28 -5.75 -11.64 3.22
N PRO A 29 -4.61 -11.22 2.62
CA PRO A 29 -3.81 -10.14 3.17
C PRO A 29 -4.51 -8.79 2.99
N ILE A 30 -4.26 -7.87 3.93
CA ILE A 30 -4.74 -6.49 3.90
C ILE A 30 -3.57 -5.58 3.53
N ARG A 31 -3.78 -4.72 2.53
CA ARG A 31 -2.80 -3.70 2.16
C ARG A 31 -3.04 -2.40 2.94
N ILE A 32 -2.01 -1.94 3.64
CA ILE A 32 -2.02 -0.68 4.40
C ILE A 32 -1.02 0.28 3.77
N MET A 33 -1.38 1.57 3.74
CA MET A 33 -0.53 2.67 3.30
C MET A 33 -0.20 3.59 4.48
N ARG A 34 1.05 4.06 4.53
CA ARG A 34 1.56 5.07 5.47
C ARG A 34 2.28 6.18 4.73
N GLU A 35 2.14 7.40 5.23
CA GLU A 35 2.72 8.57 4.56
C GLU A 35 4.21 8.70 4.89
N THR A 36 4.59 8.38 6.13
CA THR A 36 5.96 8.59 6.62
C THR A 36 6.67 7.29 6.98
N ILE A 37 8.00 7.33 6.98
CA ILE A 37 8.83 6.20 7.41
C ILE A 37 8.68 5.90 8.90
N LYS A 38 8.38 6.92 9.73
CA LYS A 38 8.12 6.74 11.16
C LYS A 38 6.86 5.90 11.37
N GLU A 39 5.80 6.18 10.63
CA GLU A 39 4.56 5.40 10.67
C GLU A 39 4.74 3.98 10.14
N LEU A 40 5.57 3.80 9.10
CA LEU A 40 5.95 2.47 8.61
C LEU A 40 6.64 1.67 9.71
N ASN A 41 7.63 2.26 10.38
CA ASN A 41 8.36 1.60 11.46
C ASN A 41 7.44 1.25 12.63
N HIS A 42 6.56 2.18 13.02
CA HIS A 42 5.55 1.91 14.03
C HIS A 42 4.60 0.78 13.62
N ALA A 43 4.18 0.71 12.35
CA ALA A 43 3.37 -0.38 11.84
C ALA A 43 4.14 -1.72 11.87
N LYS A 44 5.41 -1.73 11.52
CA LYS A 44 6.27 -2.92 11.57
C LYS A 44 6.37 -3.48 13.00
N GLU A 45 6.53 -2.61 13.99
CA GLU A 45 6.53 -3.01 15.41
C GLU A 45 5.15 -3.52 15.86
N LYS A 46 4.09 -2.77 15.53
CA LYS A 46 2.70 -3.12 15.89
C LYS A 46 2.28 -4.48 15.34
N PHE A 47 2.68 -4.79 14.11
CA PHE A 47 2.32 -6.02 13.42
C PHE A 47 3.41 -7.09 13.42
N LYS A 48 4.41 -6.99 14.31
CA LYS A 48 5.53 -7.96 14.39
C LYS A 48 5.09 -9.42 14.58
N ASN A 49 3.94 -9.65 15.22
CA ASN A 49 3.39 -10.98 15.49
C ASN A 49 2.47 -11.50 14.36
N HIS A 50 2.34 -10.73 13.27
CA HIS A 50 1.54 -11.05 12.09
C HIS A 50 2.47 -11.23 10.89
N ASN A 51 1.95 -11.80 9.80
CA ASN A 51 2.71 -11.89 8.56
C ASN A 51 2.76 -10.51 7.89
N PHE A 52 3.72 -9.69 8.32
CA PHE A 52 3.98 -8.35 7.80
C PHE A 52 4.98 -8.43 6.65
N GLN A 53 4.62 -7.87 5.50
CA GLN A 53 5.49 -7.76 4.33
C GLN A 53 5.49 -6.33 3.82
N TYR A 54 6.67 -5.72 3.73
CA TYR A 54 6.83 -4.44 3.05
C TYR A 54 6.72 -4.64 1.52
N ILE A 55 5.85 -3.88 0.87
CA ILE A 55 5.58 -4.00 -0.58
C ILE A 55 6.48 -3.03 -1.35
N GLY A 56 6.63 -1.80 -0.83
CA GLY A 56 7.44 -0.76 -1.45
C GLY A 56 6.88 0.63 -1.18
N ARG A 57 7.58 1.64 -1.66
CA ARG A 57 7.24 3.05 -1.66
C ARG A 57 6.75 3.44 -3.03
N VAL A 58 5.66 4.19 -3.05
CA VAL A 58 5.07 4.78 -4.24
C VAL A 58 5.39 6.27 -4.25
N GLU A 59 5.85 6.77 -5.39
CA GLU A 59 5.94 8.20 -5.70
C GLU A 59 5.49 8.43 -7.13
N ASN A 60 4.69 9.48 -7.36
CA ASN A 60 4.14 9.82 -8.67
C ASN A 60 3.45 8.61 -9.35
N HIS A 61 2.80 7.76 -8.55
CA HIS A 61 2.15 6.53 -9.00
C HIS A 61 3.08 5.42 -9.50
N PHE A 62 4.38 5.49 -9.24
CA PHE A 62 5.36 4.44 -9.54
C PHE A 62 5.94 3.85 -8.26
N TRP A 63 6.21 2.54 -8.29
CA TRP A 63 6.97 1.89 -7.23
C TRP A 63 8.44 2.22 -7.38
N ILE A 64 9.00 2.97 -6.42
CA ILE A 64 10.42 3.38 -6.46
C ILE A 64 11.35 2.38 -5.79
N ASP A 65 10.81 1.53 -4.91
CA ASP A 65 11.53 0.45 -4.23
C ASP A 65 10.63 -0.78 -3.99
N GLY A 66 11.15 -1.75 -3.24
CA GLY A 66 10.42 -2.93 -2.82
C GLY A 66 10.23 -3.96 -3.95
N ILE A 67 9.28 -4.89 -3.73
CA ILE A 67 9.06 -6.03 -4.62
C ILE A 67 8.52 -5.62 -6.01
N HIS A 68 7.96 -4.42 -6.11
CA HIS A 68 7.33 -3.92 -7.33
C HIS A 68 8.13 -2.80 -8.00
N LYS A 69 9.37 -2.55 -7.56
CA LYS A 69 10.22 -1.48 -8.07
C LYS A 69 10.21 -1.38 -9.61
N GLY A 70 10.01 -0.16 -10.11
CA GLY A 70 9.98 0.16 -11.54
C GLY A 70 8.61 -0.03 -12.21
N LYS A 71 7.62 -0.60 -11.52
CA LYS A 71 6.28 -0.78 -12.08
C LYS A 71 5.40 0.44 -11.79
N GLN A 72 4.49 0.74 -12.71
CA GLN A 72 3.41 1.70 -12.46
C GLN A 72 2.35 1.08 -11.55
N THR A 73 1.74 1.89 -10.72
CA THR A 73 0.59 1.49 -9.90
C THR A 73 -0.69 1.48 -10.73
N THR A 74 -1.45 0.40 -10.58
CA THR A 74 -2.72 0.15 -11.27
C THR A 74 -3.77 -0.33 -10.28
#